data_AF-A0A1Y0Y3J3-F1
#
_entry.id   AF-A0A1Y0Y3J3-F1
#
_cell.length_a   1.000
_cell.length_b   1.000
_cell.length_c   1.000
_cell.angle_alpha   90.00
_cell.angle_beta   90.00
_cell.angle_gamma   90.00
#
_symmetry.space_group_name_H-M   'P 1'
#
loop_
_entity.id
_entity.type
_entity.pdbx_description
1 polymer ?
#
loop_
_entity_poly.entity_id
_entity_poly.type
_entity_poly.pdbx_seq_one_letter_code
_entity_poly.pdbx_strand_id
1 'polypeptide(L)'
;MRLLCLMHEAEPYGHLCVNGKPLHPRQIAQMVGVGPQQVRRYMAELQDAGVYATTAEGVPYSRRLVRDRAASDAGAAWGRTGGNPQLKPDAPATKAGQGITPPPEAKVMLQEAEAETETEAEAEAEHPLTKFGPDTDARTHLFKSGLAFLKKATGRPDRSARAILGRWLKLTGDDAAVVLNVLAECARFNPAEPVAWIDATLRTQLQMRPAPEEPTSQHARRMAAWEGVPDVEGV
;
A
#
# COMPACT_ATOMS: atom_id res chain seq x y z
N MET A 1 -14.05 -11.65 -6.35
CA MET A 1 -12.69 -12.07 -6.73
C MET A 1 -12.61 -12.99 -7.96
N ARG A 2 -13.64 -13.74 -8.38
CA ARG A 2 -13.46 -14.81 -9.40
C ARG A 2 -13.14 -14.35 -10.85
N LEU A 3 -13.78 -13.28 -11.36
CA LEU A 3 -13.58 -12.82 -12.76
C LEU A 3 -12.21 -12.19 -13.05
N LEU A 4 -11.67 -11.43 -12.09
CA LEU A 4 -10.36 -10.77 -12.26
C LEU A 4 -9.22 -11.79 -12.37
N CYS A 5 -9.28 -12.89 -11.63
CA CYS A 5 -8.32 -13.98 -11.77
C CYS A 5 -8.33 -14.56 -13.19
N LEU A 6 -9.54 -14.82 -13.74
CA LEU A 6 -9.67 -15.32 -15.11
C LEU A 6 -9.08 -14.35 -16.15
N MET A 7 -9.27 -13.05 -15.96
CA MET A 7 -8.70 -12.03 -16.85
C MET A 7 -7.18 -11.88 -16.69
N HIS A 8 -6.61 -12.18 -15.51
CA HIS A 8 -5.17 -12.15 -15.27
C HIS A 8 -4.45 -13.32 -15.97
N GLU A 9 -5.10 -14.47 -16.05
CA GLU A 9 -4.59 -15.68 -16.72
C GLU A 9 -4.91 -15.73 -18.23
N ALA A 10 -5.75 -14.81 -18.71
CA ALA A 10 -6.16 -14.77 -20.10
C ALA A 10 -5.08 -14.25 -21.05
N GLU A 11 -5.13 -14.72 -22.29
CA GLU A 11 -4.34 -14.22 -23.40
C GLU A 11 -5.31 -13.71 -24.49
N PRO A 12 -5.39 -12.39 -24.76
CA PRO A 12 -4.57 -11.29 -24.22
C PRO A 12 -4.84 -10.90 -22.76
N TYR A 13 -3.80 -10.45 -22.04
CA TYR A 13 -3.87 -10.09 -20.61
C TYR A 13 -4.97 -9.07 -20.30
N GLY A 14 -5.71 -9.30 -19.22
CA GLY A 14 -6.75 -8.40 -18.73
C GLY A 14 -8.07 -8.46 -19.52
N HIS A 15 -8.18 -9.35 -20.51
CA HIS A 15 -9.38 -9.55 -21.32
C HIS A 15 -10.13 -10.81 -20.90
N LEU A 16 -11.46 -10.78 -20.96
CA LEU A 16 -12.29 -11.94 -20.68
C LEU A 16 -12.58 -12.73 -21.96
N CYS A 17 -11.52 -13.32 -22.53
CA CYS A 17 -11.59 -14.09 -23.76
C CYS A 17 -10.84 -15.42 -23.67
N VAL A 18 -11.21 -16.35 -24.55
CA VAL A 18 -10.48 -17.60 -24.81
C VAL A 18 -10.23 -17.66 -26.31
N ASN A 19 -8.98 -17.82 -26.72
CA ASN A 19 -8.55 -17.80 -28.13
C ASN A 19 -9.04 -16.55 -28.90
N GLY A 20 -8.99 -15.37 -28.25
CA GLY A 20 -9.44 -14.10 -28.82
C GLY A 20 -10.96 -13.92 -28.93
N LYS A 21 -11.78 -14.91 -28.54
CA LYS A 21 -13.24 -14.80 -28.55
C LYS A 21 -13.80 -14.46 -27.17
N PRO A 22 -14.82 -13.59 -27.08
CA PRO A 22 -15.44 -13.26 -25.79
C PRO A 22 -16.03 -14.51 -25.13
N LEU A 23 -15.79 -14.66 -23.83
CA LEU A 23 -16.36 -15.77 -23.06
C LEU A 23 -17.88 -15.68 -22.99
N HIS A 24 -18.57 -16.76 -23.32
CA HIS A 24 -20.02 -16.80 -23.26
C HIS A 24 -20.50 -16.82 -21.80
N PRO A 25 -21.62 -16.15 -21.43
CA PRO A 25 -22.12 -16.12 -20.05
C PRO A 25 -22.30 -17.48 -19.38
N ARG A 26 -22.58 -18.54 -20.17
CA ARG A 26 -22.65 -19.93 -19.68
C ARG A 26 -21.28 -20.49 -19.25
N GLN A 27 -20.21 -20.15 -19.95
CA GLN A 27 -18.85 -20.58 -19.60
C GLN A 27 -18.38 -19.84 -18.35
N ILE A 28 -18.63 -18.52 -18.30
CA ILE A 28 -18.35 -17.71 -17.11
C ILE A 28 -19.11 -18.27 -15.90
N ALA A 29 -20.38 -18.62 -16.05
CA ALA A 29 -21.19 -19.25 -15.01
C ALA A 29 -20.56 -20.52 -14.45
N GLN A 30 -20.02 -21.39 -15.32
CA GLN A 30 -19.34 -22.62 -14.91
C GLN A 30 -18.03 -22.33 -14.15
N MET A 31 -17.20 -21.41 -14.65
CA MET A 31 -15.92 -21.07 -14.04
C MET A 31 -16.08 -20.33 -12.70
N VAL A 32 -17.09 -19.46 -12.62
CA VAL A 32 -17.37 -18.64 -11.44
C VAL A 32 -18.31 -19.36 -10.46
N GLY A 33 -18.98 -20.45 -10.85
CA GLY A 33 -19.90 -21.21 -10.00
C GLY A 33 -21.19 -20.45 -9.66
N VAL A 34 -21.75 -19.72 -10.62
CA VAL A 34 -22.99 -18.94 -10.47
C VAL A 34 -23.95 -19.19 -11.64
N GLY A 35 -25.25 -18.94 -11.46
CA GLY A 35 -26.23 -19.15 -12.53
C GLY A 35 -26.02 -18.20 -13.73
N PRO A 36 -26.27 -18.63 -14.98
CA PRO A 36 -26.01 -17.81 -16.17
C PRO A 36 -26.88 -16.53 -16.24
N GLN A 37 -28.08 -16.54 -15.66
CA GLN A 37 -28.93 -15.35 -15.53
C GLN A 37 -28.31 -14.33 -14.57
N GLN A 38 -27.72 -14.79 -13.46
CA GLN A 38 -27.02 -13.93 -12.51
C GLN A 38 -25.76 -13.33 -13.16
N VAL A 39 -25.01 -14.11 -13.94
CA VAL A 39 -23.86 -13.58 -14.71
C VAL A 39 -24.30 -12.44 -15.62
N ARG A 40 -25.38 -12.60 -16.39
CA ARG A 40 -25.87 -11.54 -17.28
C ARG A 40 -26.25 -10.28 -16.51
N ARG A 41 -26.96 -10.44 -15.40
CA ARG A 41 -27.36 -9.34 -14.52
C ARG A 41 -26.13 -8.61 -13.97
N TYR A 42 -25.19 -9.34 -13.37
CA TYR A 42 -23.98 -8.73 -12.77
C TYR A 42 -23.09 -8.09 -13.82
N MET A 43 -22.94 -8.70 -15.00
CA MET A 43 -22.17 -8.08 -16.10
C MET A 43 -22.81 -6.77 -16.56
N ALA A 44 -24.15 -6.71 -16.66
CA ALA A 44 -24.85 -5.47 -16.99
C ALA A 44 -24.66 -4.39 -15.90
N GLU A 45 -24.83 -4.75 -14.63
CA GLU A 45 -24.59 -3.84 -13.49
C GLU A 45 -23.14 -3.32 -13.48
N LEU A 46 -22.15 -4.18 -13.74
CA LEU A 46 -20.74 -3.79 -13.81
C LEU A 46 -20.41 -2.91 -15.02
N GLN A 47 -21.11 -3.11 -16.14
CA GLN A 47 -20.97 -2.28 -17.32
C GLN A 47 -21.52 -0.87 -17.08
N ASP A 48 -22.70 -0.79 -16.45
CA ASP A 48 -23.36 0.47 -16.10
C ASP A 48 -22.53 1.27 -15.07
N ALA A 49 -21.97 0.58 -14.08
CA ALA A 49 -21.00 1.16 -13.15
C ALA A 49 -19.64 1.50 -13.78
N GLY A 50 -19.42 1.20 -15.06
CA GLY A 50 -18.18 1.49 -15.79
C GLY A 50 -16.95 0.72 -15.28
N VAL A 51 -17.13 -0.41 -14.59
CA VAL A 51 -16.01 -1.18 -13.99
C VAL A 51 -15.10 -1.77 -15.06
N TYR A 52 -15.67 -2.24 -16.16
CA TYR A 52 -14.95 -2.74 -17.33
C TYR A 52 -15.29 -1.94 -18.58
N ALA A 53 -14.48 -2.09 -19.62
CA ALA A 53 -14.76 -1.56 -20.94
C ALA A 53 -14.83 -2.71 -21.96
N THR A 54 -15.38 -2.45 -23.13
CA THR A 54 -15.53 -3.46 -24.18
C THR A 54 -14.71 -3.06 -25.39
N THR A 55 -13.98 -4.00 -26.00
CA THR A 55 -13.26 -3.75 -27.25
C THR A 55 -14.24 -3.57 -28.42
N ALA A 56 -13.76 -3.13 -29.58
CA ALA A 56 -14.57 -3.06 -30.80
C ALA A 56 -15.18 -4.42 -31.20
N GLU A 57 -14.54 -5.52 -30.79
CA GLU A 57 -14.98 -6.90 -31.05
C GLU A 57 -15.99 -7.43 -30.02
N GLY A 58 -16.35 -6.62 -29.02
CA GLY A 58 -17.29 -7.03 -27.98
C GLY A 58 -16.67 -7.76 -26.79
N VAL A 59 -15.34 -7.77 -26.64
CA VAL A 59 -14.64 -8.46 -25.53
C VAL A 59 -14.56 -7.56 -24.30
N PRO A 60 -15.11 -7.96 -23.14
CA PRO A 60 -14.93 -7.23 -21.89
C PRO A 60 -13.47 -7.27 -21.43
N TYR A 61 -12.91 -6.13 -21.05
CA TYR A 61 -11.55 -6.01 -20.54
C TYR A 61 -11.46 -5.07 -19.33
N SER A 62 -10.53 -5.38 -18.43
CA SER A 62 -10.26 -4.56 -17.25
C SER A 62 -9.23 -3.48 -17.58
N ARG A 63 -9.68 -2.22 -17.55
CA ARG A 63 -8.84 -1.05 -17.86
C ARG A 63 -7.61 -0.97 -16.95
N ARG A 64 -7.74 -1.35 -15.68
CA ARG A 64 -6.62 -1.35 -14.73
C ARG A 64 -5.59 -2.43 -15.08
N LEU A 65 -6.03 -3.67 -15.32
CA LEU A 65 -5.11 -4.76 -15.69
C LEU A 65 -4.32 -4.43 -16.96
N VAL A 66 -4.99 -3.91 -17.99
CA VAL A 66 -4.31 -3.53 -19.24
C VAL A 66 -3.28 -2.40 -19.02
N ARG A 67 -3.61 -1.39 -18.21
CA ARG A 67 -2.66 -0.32 -17.86
C ARG A 67 -1.49 -0.82 -17.03
N ASP A 68 -1.76 -1.65 -16.02
CA ASP A 68 -0.74 -2.22 -15.15
C ASP A 68 0.22 -3.09 -15.96
N ARG A 69 -0.30 -3.85 -16.94
CA ARG A 69 0.53 -4.63 -17.87
C ARG A 69 1.39 -3.74 -18.76
N ALA A 70 0.82 -2.70 -19.36
CA ALA A 70 1.58 -1.77 -20.19
C ALA A 70 2.70 -1.08 -19.39
N ALA A 71 2.45 -0.70 -18.14
CA ALA A 71 3.46 -0.14 -17.24
C ALA A 71 4.55 -1.18 -16.90
N SER A 72 4.16 -2.43 -16.65
CA SER A 72 5.11 -3.53 -16.40
C SER A 72 5.99 -3.82 -17.62
N ASP A 73 5.40 -3.85 -18.83
CA ASP A 73 6.14 -4.11 -20.07
C ASP A 73 7.11 -2.96 -20.38
N ALA A 74 6.68 -1.71 -20.16
CA ALA A 74 7.57 -0.53 -20.27
C ALA A 74 8.71 -0.60 -19.24
N GLY A 75 8.42 -0.94 -17.99
CA GLY A 75 9.42 -1.14 -16.95
C GLY A 75 10.41 -2.25 -17.28
N ALA A 76 9.94 -3.38 -17.83
CA ALA A 76 10.80 -4.48 -18.26
C ALA A 76 11.70 -4.09 -19.45
N ALA A 77 11.18 -3.30 -20.39
CA ALA A 77 11.96 -2.77 -21.51
C ALA A 77 13.05 -1.81 -21.01
N TRP A 78 12.70 -0.90 -20.10
CA TRP A 78 13.64 0.01 -19.46
C TRP A 78 14.69 -0.72 -18.62
N GLY A 79 14.29 -1.75 -17.87
CA GLY A 79 15.22 -2.60 -17.12
C GLY A 79 16.26 -3.26 -18.02
N ARG A 80 15.86 -3.73 -19.22
CA ARG A 80 16.79 -4.29 -20.22
C ARG A 80 17.81 -3.27 -20.72
N THR A 81 17.43 -2.00 -20.81
CA THR A 81 18.30 -0.90 -21.27
C THR A 81 19.00 -0.14 -20.14
N GLY A 82 18.89 -0.60 -18.89
CA GLY A 82 19.61 0.00 -17.75
C GLY A 82 18.84 1.05 -16.94
N GLY A 83 17.50 1.07 -17.00
CA GLY A 83 16.65 1.97 -16.21
C GLY A 83 15.72 2.82 -17.06
N ASN A 84 14.79 3.54 -16.40
CA ASN A 84 13.82 4.40 -17.09
C ASN A 84 14.50 5.67 -17.65
N PRO A 85 14.52 5.89 -18.97
CA PRO A 85 15.18 7.04 -19.59
C PRO A 85 14.53 8.40 -19.27
N GLN A 86 13.29 8.42 -18.77
CA GLN A 86 12.61 9.66 -18.36
C GLN A 86 13.05 10.14 -16.97
N LEU A 87 13.68 9.27 -16.18
CA LEU A 87 14.33 9.65 -14.93
C LEU A 87 15.71 10.20 -15.28
N LYS A 88 15.79 11.44 -15.77
CA LYS A 88 17.08 12.13 -15.96
C LYS A 88 17.78 12.25 -14.60
N PRO A 89 19.04 11.82 -14.45
CA PRO A 89 19.99 12.57 -13.66
C PRO A 89 20.68 13.55 -14.61
N ASP A 90 20.77 14.82 -14.25
CA ASP A 90 21.78 15.72 -14.84
C ASP A 90 23.18 15.26 -14.36
N ALA A 91 23.64 14.11 -14.84
CA ALA A 91 24.96 13.56 -14.56
C ALA A 91 25.57 12.96 -15.83
N PRO A 92 26.87 13.19 -16.09
CA PRO A 92 27.50 12.87 -17.35
C PRO A 92 27.55 11.36 -17.58
N ALA A 93 27.38 10.99 -18.85
CA ALA A 93 27.51 9.62 -19.32
C ALA A 93 28.88 9.03 -18.94
N THR A 94 28.92 8.19 -17.90
CA THR A 94 30.04 7.30 -17.64
C THR A 94 29.59 5.84 -17.72
N LYS A 95 30.04 5.24 -18.81
CA LYS A 95 30.33 3.82 -19.04
C LYS A 95 29.16 2.84 -18.97
N ALA A 96 28.78 2.45 -20.19
CA ALA A 96 28.10 1.21 -20.51
C ALA A 96 28.70 0.00 -19.75
N GLY A 97 27.81 -0.87 -19.27
CA GLY A 97 28.15 -2.26 -18.98
C GLY A 97 28.18 -2.66 -17.51
N GLN A 98 27.15 -2.36 -16.73
CA GLN A 98 26.85 -3.21 -15.57
C GLN A 98 25.36 -3.14 -15.23
N GLY A 99 24.62 -4.14 -15.70
CA GLY A 99 23.27 -4.39 -15.19
C GLY A 99 23.35 -4.75 -13.72
N ILE A 100 22.34 -4.36 -12.94
CA ILE A 100 22.23 -4.59 -11.49
C ILE A 100 21.93 -6.07 -11.17
N THR A 101 21.93 -6.95 -12.17
CA THR A 101 21.66 -8.38 -12.03
C THR A 101 22.97 -9.15 -12.25
N PRO A 102 23.61 -9.71 -11.21
CA PRO A 102 24.73 -10.62 -11.41
C PRO A 102 24.26 -11.90 -12.14
N PRO A 103 25.07 -12.49 -13.04
CA PRO A 103 24.73 -13.74 -13.70
C PRO A 103 24.76 -14.91 -12.69
N PRO A 104 23.93 -15.95 -12.86
CA PRO A 104 23.98 -17.12 -12.00
C PRO A 104 25.08 -18.07 -12.50
N GLU A 105 26.24 -18.07 -11.86
CA GLU A 105 27.20 -19.17 -12.01
C GLU A 105 27.18 -20.09 -10.79
N ALA A 106 26.91 -21.36 -11.08
CA ALA A 106 26.97 -22.47 -10.15
C ALA A 106 28.44 -22.83 -9.84
N LYS A 107 28.72 -23.12 -8.57
CA LYS A 107 29.20 -24.41 -8.00
C LYS A 107 30.27 -24.25 -6.90
N VAL A 108 30.03 -24.99 -5.80
CA VAL A 108 30.96 -25.60 -4.81
C VAL A 108 31.59 -24.75 -3.69
N MET A 109 30.98 -24.85 -2.50
CA MET A 109 31.56 -25.38 -1.23
C MET A 109 32.90 -24.82 -0.71
N LEU A 110 32.89 -24.17 0.46
CA LEU A 110 33.53 -24.61 1.72
C LEU A 110 33.40 -23.56 2.85
N GLN A 111 32.83 -24.04 3.96
CA GLN A 111 32.94 -23.70 5.40
C GLN A 111 33.47 -22.34 5.92
N GLU A 112 32.61 -21.75 6.78
CA GLU A 112 32.86 -21.13 8.10
C GLU A 112 34.07 -20.20 8.29
N ALA A 113 33.80 -18.92 8.58
CA ALA A 113 34.16 -18.28 9.86
C ALA A 113 33.62 -16.86 9.93
N GLU A 114 33.09 -16.52 11.10
CA GLU A 114 32.59 -15.22 11.50
C GLU A 114 33.73 -14.20 11.64
N ALA A 115 33.56 -13.03 11.02
CA ALA A 115 33.99 -11.71 11.48
C ALA A 115 33.86 -10.78 10.27
N GLU A 116 33.12 -9.67 10.39
CA GLU A 116 33.51 -8.39 9.79
C GLU A 116 32.50 -7.30 10.16
N THR A 117 32.97 -6.47 11.08
CA THR A 117 32.60 -5.08 11.30
C THR A 117 32.73 -4.26 10.02
N GLU A 118 31.73 -3.40 9.81
CA GLU A 118 31.83 -2.03 9.30
C GLU A 118 32.42 -1.84 7.89
N THR A 119 31.56 -1.47 6.93
CA THR A 119 31.57 -0.11 6.34
C THR A 119 30.57 -0.04 5.19
N GLU A 120 29.34 0.46 5.42
CA GLU A 120 28.57 1.10 4.34
C GLU A 120 27.80 2.29 4.91
N ALA A 121 28.40 3.45 4.68
CA ALA A 121 27.81 4.75 4.89
C ALA A 121 26.86 5.07 3.73
N GLU A 122 25.68 5.55 4.11
CA GLU A 122 25.02 6.70 3.50
C GLU A 122 24.73 6.66 1.99
N ALA A 123 23.50 6.25 1.65
CA ALA A 123 22.62 7.04 0.79
C ALA A 123 21.28 6.31 0.65
N GLU A 124 20.29 6.64 1.48
CA GLU A 124 18.87 6.48 1.11
C GLU A 124 18.06 7.53 1.85
N ALA A 125 18.06 8.74 1.27
CA ALA A 125 17.00 9.68 1.45
C ALA A 125 15.81 9.22 0.58
N GLU A 126 14.64 9.18 1.21
CA GLU A 126 13.31 9.29 0.60
C GLU A 126 12.70 8.04 -0.05
N HIS A 127 12.01 7.25 0.76
CA HIS A 127 10.87 6.44 0.30
C HIS A 127 9.56 7.08 0.79
N PRO A 128 8.91 7.99 0.04
CA PRO A 128 7.59 8.49 0.37
C PRO A 128 6.54 7.55 -0.22
N LEU A 129 6.34 6.39 0.40
CA LEU A 129 5.21 5.51 0.10
C LEU A 129 4.27 5.48 1.30
N THR A 130 3.38 6.47 1.35
CA THR A 130 1.97 6.37 1.78
C THR A 130 1.32 7.76 1.69
N LYS A 131 0.53 8.00 0.64
CA LYS A 131 -0.46 9.08 0.62
C LYS A 131 -1.85 8.46 0.56
N PHE A 132 -2.47 8.26 1.71
CA PHE A 132 -3.94 8.19 1.85
C PHE A 132 -4.31 8.59 3.28
N GLY A 133 -4.85 9.81 3.43
CA GLY A 133 -5.47 10.29 4.66
C GLY A 133 -5.48 11.82 4.78
N PRO A 134 -6.54 12.44 5.33
CA PRO A 134 -6.60 13.87 5.62
C PRO A 134 -5.60 14.32 6.71
N ASP A 135 -4.82 13.39 7.29
CA ASP A 135 -3.93 13.60 8.44
C ASP A 135 -2.44 13.73 8.06
N THR A 136 -2.18 14.16 6.81
CA THR A 136 -0.81 14.30 6.28
C THR A 136 0.02 15.29 7.11
N ASP A 137 -0.64 16.26 7.75
CA ASP A 137 0.00 17.26 8.62
C ASP A 137 0.40 16.68 9.98
N ALA A 138 -0.44 15.90 10.65
CA ALA A 138 -0.10 15.37 11.97
C ALA A 138 1.06 14.37 11.91
N ARG A 139 1.11 13.51 10.89
CA ARG A 139 2.23 12.57 10.71
C ARG A 139 3.54 13.31 10.42
N THR A 140 3.50 14.31 9.54
CA THR A 140 4.69 15.13 9.24
C THR A 140 5.16 15.89 10.48
N HIS A 141 4.22 16.42 11.27
CA HIS A 141 4.50 17.09 12.53
C HIS A 141 5.07 16.13 13.58
N LEU A 142 4.57 14.90 13.68
CA LEU A 142 5.07 13.84 14.57
C LEU A 142 6.53 13.51 14.28
N PHE A 143 6.92 13.33 13.02
CA PHE A 143 8.31 13.03 12.70
C PHE A 143 9.23 14.24 12.88
N LYS A 144 8.77 15.48 12.66
CA LYS A 144 9.58 16.68 12.94
C LYS A 144 9.76 16.92 14.46
N SER A 145 8.66 16.99 15.19
CA SER A 145 8.65 17.30 16.63
C SER A 145 9.09 16.13 17.51
N GLY A 146 8.63 14.91 17.19
CA GLY A 146 8.95 13.69 17.93
C GLY A 146 10.42 13.29 17.84
N LEU A 147 11.06 13.49 16.68
CA LEU A 147 12.50 13.23 16.57
C LEU A 147 13.33 14.21 17.39
N ALA A 148 12.99 15.50 17.35
CA ALA A 148 13.64 16.52 18.16
C ALA A 148 13.48 16.23 19.67
N PHE A 149 12.28 15.82 20.09
CA PHE A 149 12.01 15.42 21.47
C PHE A 149 12.81 14.19 21.88
N LEU A 150 12.78 13.10 21.10
CA LEU A 150 13.49 11.87 21.44
C LEU A 150 15.01 12.08 21.48
N LYS A 151 15.57 12.88 20.58
CA LYS A 151 16.98 13.24 20.60
C LYS A 151 17.36 13.99 21.88
N LYS A 152 16.53 14.94 22.32
CA LYS A 152 16.75 15.72 23.55
C LYS A 152 16.54 14.89 24.82
N ALA A 153 15.53 14.04 24.85
CA ALA A 153 15.13 13.29 26.05
C ALA A 153 15.91 11.99 26.25
N THR A 154 16.41 11.36 25.18
CA THR A 154 17.08 10.04 25.25
C THR A 154 18.51 10.02 24.72
N GLY A 155 18.95 11.08 24.01
CA GLY A 155 20.27 11.10 23.36
C GLY A 155 20.44 10.09 22.22
N ARG A 156 19.37 9.40 21.81
CA ARG A 156 19.41 8.34 20.79
C ARG A 156 19.58 8.92 19.38
N PRO A 157 20.28 8.21 18.47
CA PRO A 157 20.45 8.64 17.09
C PRO A 157 19.12 8.62 16.33
N ASP A 158 18.94 9.56 15.40
CA ASP A 158 17.69 9.79 14.66
C ASP A 158 17.15 8.51 13.98
N ARG A 159 18.03 7.60 13.51
CA ARG A 159 17.62 6.32 12.89
C ARG A 159 16.84 5.44 13.88
N SER A 160 17.31 5.34 15.12
CA SER A 160 16.64 4.56 16.16
C SER A 160 15.37 5.24 16.66
N ALA A 161 15.36 6.58 16.75
CA ALA A 161 14.17 7.35 17.11
C ALA A 161 13.05 7.20 16.08
N ARG A 162 13.38 7.23 14.77
CA ARG A 162 12.41 6.96 13.68
C ARG A 162 11.81 5.56 13.77
N ALA A 163 12.63 4.55 14.07
CA ALA A 163 12.16 3.17 14.22
C ALA A 163 11.19 3.00 15.40
N ILE A 164 11.43 3.73 16.50
CA ILE A 164 10.53 3.74 17.66
C ILE A 164 9.21 4.45 17.33
N LEU A 165 9.26 5.63 16.70
CA LEU A 165 8.06 6.36 16.26
C LEU A 165 7.20 5.54 15.28
N GLY A 166 7.83 4.85 14.32
CA GLY A 166 7.12 3.96 13.40
C GLY A 166 6.46 2.78 14.11
N ARG A 167 7.08 2.25 15.17
CA ARG A 167 6.51 1.18 15.98
C ARG A 167 5.28 1.65 16.76
N TRP A 168 5.32 2.86 17.32
CA TRP A 168 4.17 3.45 18.01
C TRP A 168 3.02 3.77 17.08
N LEU A 169 3.28 4.30 15.89
CA LEU A 169 2.27 4.50 14.85
C LEU A 169 1.60 3.17 14.45
N LYS A 170 2.37 2.10 14.30
CA LYS A 170 1.82 0.77 14.00
C LYS A 170 0.93 0.26 15.14
N LEU A 171 1.28 0.56 16.39
CA LEU A 171 0.50 0.18 17.56
C LEU A 171 -0.83 0.95 17.64
N THR A 172 -0.84 2.23 17.28
CA THR A 172 -2.04 3.09 17.33
C THR A 172 -2.93 3.02 16.08
N GLY A 173 -2.51 2.28 15.05
CA GLY A 173 -3.25 2.17 13.78
C GLY A 173 -3.07 3.39 12.87
N ASP A 174 -1.85 3.93 12.81
CA ASP A 174 -1.45 5.13 12.07
C ASP A 174 -2.05 6.46 12.59
N ASP A 175 -2.64 6.46 13.78
CA ASP A 175 -3.10 7.67 14.46
C ASP A 175 -1.90 8.46 15.03
N ALA A 176 -1.48 9.49 14.31
CA ALA A 176 -0.34 10.33 14.67
C ALA A 176 -0.68 11.35 15.78
N ALA A 177 -1.94 11.76 15.89
CA ALA A 177 -2.40 12.73 16.88
C ALA A 177 -2.32 12.16 18.31
N VAL A 178 -2.71 10.90 18.50
CA VAL A 178 -2.60 10.22 19.80
C VAL A 178 -1.14 10.12 20.25
N VAL A 179 -0.23 9.76 19.34
CA VAL A 179 1.21 9.68 19.66
C VAL A 179 1.78 11.05 20.01
N LEU A 180 1.39 12.11 19.29
CA LEU A 180 1.79 13.49 19.58
C LEU A 180 1.32 13.95 20.97
N ASN A 181 0.09 13.63 21.35
CA ASN A 181 -0.44 13.99 22.67
C ASN A 181 0.35 13.28 23.79
N VAL A 182 0.60 11.97 23.66
CA VAL A 182 1.39 11.22 24.65
C VAL A 182 2.84 11.70 24.72
N LEU A 183 3.43 12.11 23.59
CA LEU A 183 4.75 12.75 23.59
C LEU A 183 4.75 14.08 24.36
N ALA A 184 3.71 14.89 24.20
CA ALA A 184 3.57 16.14 24.94
C ALA A 184 3.36 15.92 26.45
N GLU A 185 2.61 14.87 26.83
CA GLU A 185 2.46 14.45 28.23
C GLU A 185 3.79 13.97 28.82
N CYS A 186 4.54 13.15 28.08
CA CYS A 186 5.87 12.69 28.48
C CYS A 186 6.83 13.87 28.70
N ALA A 187 6.79 14.88 27.82
CA ALA A 187 7.61 16.09 27.94
C ALA A 187 7.32 16.88 29.23
N ARG A 188 6.06 16.87 29.70
CA ARG A 188 5.64 17.54 30.95
C ARG A 188 6.03 16.73 32.19
N PHE A 189 5.89 15.40 32.13
CA PHE A 189 6.18 14.51 33.24
C PHE A 189 7.68 14.25 33.42
N ASN A 190 8.46 14.35 32.34
CA ASN A 190 9.91 14.12 32.28
C ASN A 190 10.40 12.86 33.03
N PRO A 191 9.89 11.67 32.68
CA PRO A 191 10.28 10.42 33.33
C PRO A 191 11.73 10.02 33.01
N ALA A 192 12.36 9.27 33.90
CA ALA A 192 13.74 8.77 33.72
C ALA A 192 13.89 7.86 32.49
N GLU A 193 12.85 7.08 32.15
CA GLU A 193 12.80 6.28 30.92
C GLU A 193 11.62 6.70 30.03
N PRO A 194 11.81 7.70 29.15
CA PRO A 194 10.71 8.25 28.35
C PRO A 194 10.15 7.26 27.33
N VAL A 195 10.97 6.37 26.76
CA VAL A 195 10.50 5.40 25.75
C VAL A 195 9.60 4.33 26.37
N ALA A 196 9.99 3.79 27.53
CA ALA A 196 9.21 2.78 28.23
C ALA A 196 7.90 3.36 28.76
N TRP A 197 7.95 4.59 29.28
CA TRP A 197 6.76 5.32 29.73
C TRP A 197 5.78 5.57 28.58
N ILE A 198 6.26 6.04 27.42
CA ILE A 198 5.39 6.27 26.25
C ILE A 198 4.76 4.96 25.77
N ASP A 199 5.51 3.86 25.70
CA ASP A 199 4.96 2.56 25.28
C ASP A 199 3.87 2.07 26.23
N ALA A 200 4.08 2.20 27.55
CA ALA A 200 3.10 1.84 28.56
C ALA A 200 1.84 2.72 28.44
N THR A 201 2.00 4.04 28.35
CA THR A 201 0.89 4.99 28.24
C THR A 201 0.07 4.76 26.97
N LEU A 202 0.71 4.50 25.82
CA LEU A 202 0.01 4.18 24.57
C LEU A 202 -0.79 2.88 24.69
N ARG A 203 -0.24 1.83 25.30
CA ARG A 203 -0.97 0.57 25.54
C ARG A 203 -2.16 0.77 26.47
N THR A 204 -1.99 1.53 27.55
CA THR A 204 -3.09 1.85 28.48
C THR A 204 -4.18 2.69 27.79
N GLN A 205 -3.80 3.69 26.98
CA GLN A 205 -4.74 4.49 26.18
C GLN A 205 -5.54 3.63 25.20
N LEU A 206 -4.90 2.64 24.56
CA LEU A 206 -5.58 1.70 23.65
C LEU A 206 -6.53 0.75 24.39
N GLN A 207 -6.19 0.35 25.62
CA GLN A 207 -7.05 -0.49 26.47
C GLN A 207 -8.24 0.28 27.05
N MET A 208 -8.05 1.56 27.38
CA MET A 208 -9.07 2.46 27.92
C MET A 208 -9.88 3.15 26.83
N ARG A 209 -9.50 3.00 25.55
CA ARG A 209 -10.24 3.57 24.43
C ARG A 209 -11.65 2.99 24.46
N PRO A 210 -12.70 3.81 24.66
CA PRO A 210 -14.06 3.31 24.65
C PRO A 210 -14.29 2.62 23.31
N ALA A 211 -14.88 1.42 23.36
CA ALA A 211 -15.30 0.74 22.14
C ALA A 211 -16.13 1.73 21.29
N PRO A 212 -15.96 1.74 19.96
CA PRO A 212 -16.79 2.60 19.12
C PRO A 212 -18.24 2.34 19.51
N GLU A 213 -18.96 3.39 19.93
CA GLU A 213 -20.35 3.26 20.37
C GLU A 213 -21.13 2.58 19.25
N GLU A 214 -21.36 1.28 19.40
CA GLU A 214 -22.23 0.58 18.48
C GLU A 214 -23.60 1.23 18.62
N PRO A 215 -24.25 1.66 17.53
CA PRO A 215 -25.58 2.21 17.62
C PRO A 215 -26.47 1.16 18.28
N THR A 216 -26.88 1.44 19.51
CA THR A 216 -27.57 0.52 20.43
C THR A 216 -28.95 0.13 19.91
N SER A 217 -29.46 0.87 18.91
CA SER A 217 -30.74 0.59 18.26
C SER A 217 -30.57 0.19 16.79
N GLN A 218 -31.40 -0.77 16.36
CA GLN A 218 -31.51 -1.19 14.97
C GLN A 218 -31.87 -0.02 14.03
N HIS A 219 -32.58 0.99 14.55
CA HIS A 219 -32.91 2.22 13.84
C HIS A 219 -31.67 3.10 13.61
N ALA A 220 -30.84 3.33 14.64
CA ALA A 220 -29.59 4.09 14.49
C ALA A 220 -28.60 3.39 13.55
N ARG A 221 -28.54 2.04 13.57
CA ARG A 221 -27.78 1.25 12.59
C ARG A 221 -28.27 1.47 11.15
N ARG A 222 -29.58 1.58 10.94
CA ARG A 222 -30.18 1.85 9.62
C ARG A 222 -29.94 3.30 9.17
N MET A 223 -30.01 4.27 10.07
CA MET A 223 -29.79 5.69 9.76
C MET A 223 -28.30 5.98 9.44
N ALA A 224 -27.36 5.42 10.20
CA ALA A 224 -25.93 5.55 9.92
C ALA A 224 -25.54 4.91 8.56
N ALA A 225 -26.24 3.84 8.16
CA ALA A 225 -26.05 3.24 6.84
C ALA A 225 -26.59 4.11 5.68
N TRP A 226 -27.47 5.08 5.98
CA TRP A 226 -28.06 6.01 5.00
C TRP A 226 -27.30 7.34 4.93
N GLU A 227 -26.59 7.74 5.99
CA GLU A 227 -25.77 8.97 6.06
C GLU A 227 -24.62 9.00 5.03
N GLY A 228 -24.15 7.85 4.57
CA GLY A 228 -23.09 7.73 3.56
C GLY A 228 -23.58 7.68 2.11
N VAL A 229 -24.89 7.75 1.88
CA VAL A 229 -25.48 7.75 0.53
C VAL A 229 -25.55 9.20 0.06
N PRO A 230 -24.79 9.62 -0.98
CA PRO A 230 -24.91 10.97 -1.50
C PRO A 230 -26.32 11.21 -2.02
N ASP A 231 -26.91 12.34 -1.60
CA ASP A 231 -28.26 12.75 -1.95
C ASP A 231 -28.35 12.93 -3.47
N VAL A 232 -28.97 11.96 -4.15
CA VAL A 232 -29.34 12.08 -5.55
C VAL A 232 -30.68 12.79 -5.63
N GLU A 233 -30.69 14.06 -5.22
CA GLU A 233 -31.69 15.01 -5.67
C GLU A 233 -31.27 15.55 -7.04
N GLY A 234 -31.98 15.13 -8.08
CA GLY A 234 -32.01 15.86 -9.35
C GLY A 234 -31.94 15.01 -10.61
N VAL A 235 -33.15 14.60 -11.05
CA VAL A 235 -33.60 14.42 -12.45
C VAL A 235 -32.82 13.47 -13.36
#